data_AF-A0A1H8H977-F1
#
_entry.id   AF-A0A1H8H977-F1
#
_cell.length_a   1.000
_cell.length_b   1.000
_cell.length_c   1.000
_cell.angle_alpha   90.00
_cell.angle_beta   90.00
_cell.angle_gamma   90.00
#
_symmetry.space_group_name_H-M   'P 1'
#
loop_
_entity.id
_entity.type
_entity.pdbx_description
1 polymer ?
#
loop_
_entity_poly.entity_id
_entity_poly.type
_entity_poly.pdbx_seq_one_letter_code
_entity_poly.pdbx_strand_id
1 'polypeptide(L)'
;MRNPAESQDEYEDEEGRIWPVVKLTPYDRRRIELRDLEAKRDAIQAKGELTAEDQTRLAVLAPLIDKAQKRFDREGQRALDDVSRKRRAIDEYRAGEGREVYNAKRRGVRDQPNADLSELTPDQKKQRELDQNADRKWMKRCRADNWPEARIQAELVVRIRSREAKRAAQVQVDEAEAEMRANPLYGLFG
;
A
#
# COMPACT_ATOMS: atom_id res chain seq x y z
N MET A 1 64.92 -6.51 13.93
CA MET A 1 64.66 -6.93 12.53
C MET A 1 63.54 -7.95 12.49
N ARG A 2 62.33 -7.52 12.10
CA ARG A 2 61.45 -8.10 11.07
C ARG A 2 60.24 -7.17 10.94
N ASN A 3 60.01 -6.68 9.73
CA ASN A 3 58.98 -5.71 9.37
C ASN A 3 57.60 -6.39 9.39
N PRO A 4 56.52 -5.78 9.93
CA PRO A 4 55.14 -6.29 9.80
C PRO A 4 54.41 -5.71 8.59
N ALA A 5 55.12 -5.06 7.66
CA ALA A 5 54.59 -4.64 6.38
C ALA A 5 54.74 -5.78 5.37
N GLU A 6 53.89 -6.81 5.48
CA GLU A 6 53.65 -7.84 4.45
C GLU A 6 52.52 -8.78 4.91
N SER A 7 51.29 -8.29 4.85
CA SER A 7 50.11 -9.08 4.47
C SER A 7 49.13 -8.10 3.84
N GLN A 8 49.54 -7.57 2.69
CA GLN A 8 48.58 -7.21 1.66
C GLN A 8 48.00 -8.54 1.18
N ASP A 9 47.05 -9.09 1.93
CA ASP A 9 46.14 -10.07 1.36
C ASP A 9 45.29 -9.27 0.37
N GLU A 10 45.70 -9.42 -0.89
CA GLU A 10 44.98 -9.08 -2.10
C GLU A 10 43.52 -9.53 -1.93
N TYR A 11 42.63 -8.59 -1.59
CA TYR A 11 41.22 -8.75 -1.90
C TYR A 11 41.13 -8.56 -3.40
N GLU A 12 41.43 -9.61 -4.15
CA GLU A 12 41.00 -9.75 -5.52
C GLU A 12 39.51 -9.42 -5.55
N ASP A 13 39.17 -8.40 -6.33
CA ASP A 13 37.80 -8.03 -6.63
C ASP A 13 37.07 -9.27 -7.18
N GLU A 14 36.33 -9.98 -6.31
CA GLU A 14 35.41 -11.07 -6.69
C GLU A 14 34.22 -10.47 -7.45
N GLU A 15 34.49 -10.00 -8.67
CA GLU A 15 33.56 -9.50 -9.65
C GLU A 15 32.65 -10.66 -10.09
N GLY A 16 31.54 -10.87 -9.37
CA GLY A 16 30.57 -11.91 -9.69
C GLY A 16 29.86 -12.56 -8.49
N ARG A 17 30.25 -12.24 -7.25
CA ARG A 17 29.55 -12.80 -6.08
C ARG A 17 28.18 -12.15 -5.89
N ILE A 18 27.14 -12.81 -6.40
CA ILE A 18 25.75 -12.43 -6.15
C ILE A 18 25.42 -12.72 -4.68
N TRP A 19 25.56 -11.70 -3.84
CA TRP A 19 25.11 -11.79 -2.45
C TRP A 19 23.59 -12.00 -2.42
N PRO A 20 23.08 -12.91 -1.58
CA PRO A 20 21.64 -13.05 -1.41
C PRO A 20 21.05 -11.70 -1.00
N VAL A 21 20.01 -11.25 -1.71
CA VAL A 21 19.34 -9.96 -1.44
C VAL A 21 18.90 -9.93 0.01
N VAL A 22 19.62 -9.16 0.84
CA VAL A 22 19.30 -9.00 2.25
C VAL A 22 18.00 -8.22 2.34
N LYS A 23 16.94 -8.88 2.80
CA LYS A 23 15.67 -8.22 3.08
C LYS A 23 15.87 -7.28 4.27
N LEU A 24 16.03 -5.98 3.98
CA LEU A 24 16.06 -4.95 5.02
C LEU A 24 14.77 -5.00 5.83
N THR A 25 14.90 -5.21 7.14
CA THR A 25 13.74 -5.17 8.01
C THR A 25 13.19 -3.75 8.05
N PRO A 26 11.92 -3.55 8.43
CA PRO A 26 11.40 -2.21 8.67
C PRO A 26 12.25 -1.42 9.68
N TYR A 27 12.83 -2.10 10.69
CA TYR A 27 13.78 -1.49 11.62
C TYR A 27 15.03 -0.97 10.91
N ASP A 28 15.67 -1.81 10.09
CA ASP A 28 16.90 -1.44 9.35
C ASP A 28 16.65 -0.25 8.43
N ARG A 29 15.49 -0.23 7.75
CA ARG A 29 15.09 0.89 6.88
C ARG A 29 14.93 2.20 7.66
N ARG A 30 14.31 2.16 8.84
CA ARG A 30 14.18 3.36 9.69
C ARG A 30 15.52 3.83 10.25
N ARG A 31 16.42 2.89 10.56
CA ARG A 31 17.78 3.22 11.01
C ARG A 31 18.58 3.93 9.91
N ILE A 32 18.54 3.42 8.69
CA ILE A 32 19.19 4.04 7.52
C ILE A 32 18.61 5.44 7.29
N GLU A 33 17.28 5.57 7.27
CA GLU A 33 16.60 6.85 7.09
C GLU A 33 17.06 7.91 8.11
N LEU A 34 17.13 7.54 9.39
CA LEU A 34 17.60 8.43 10.45
C LEU A 34 19.06 8.83 10.23
N ARG A 35 19.94 7.84 9.98
CA ARG A 35 21.36 8.08 9.75
C ARG A 35 21.61 8.99 8.54
N ASP A 36 20.88 8.82 7.45
CA ASP A 36 21.03 9.63 6.25
C ASP A 36 20.65 11.09 6.52
N LEU A 37 19.63 11.33 7.35
CA LEU A 37 19.21 12.68 7.73
C LEU A 37 20.21 13.33 8.69
N GLU A 38 20.72 12.56 9.66
CA GLU A 38 21.78 13.02 10.57
C GLU A 38 23.07 13.34 9.82
N ALA A 39 23.51 12.47 8.90
CA ALA A 39 24.68 12.69 8.08
C ALA A 39 24.56 13.95 7.22
N LYS A 40 23.36 14.25 6.69
CA LYS A 40 23.10 15.51 5.97
C LYS A 40 23.21 16.74 6.87
N ARG A 41 22.71 16.66 8.10
CA ARG A 41 22.86 17.73 9.09
C ARG A 41 24.34 17.94 9.41
N ASP A 42 25.05 16.86 9.71
CA ASP A 42 26.45 16.89 10.13
C ASP A 42 27.35 17.42 9.00
N ALA A 43 27.07 17.05 7.74
CA ALA A 43 27.78 17.57 6.57
C ALA A 43 27.59 19.09 6.38
N ILE A 44 26.42 19.64 6.73
CA ILE A 44 26.19 21.08 6.70
C ILE A 44 26.92 21.76 7.86
N GLN A 45 26.84 21.19 9.06
CA GLN A 45 27.49 21.74 10.26
C GLN A 45 29.01 21.66 10.23
N ALA A 46 29.57 20.71 9.48
CA ALA A 46 31.02 20.60 9.26
C ALA A 46 31.59 21.71 8.37
N LYS A 47 30.73 22.51 7.71
CA LYS A 47 31.17 23.73 7.01
C LYS A 47 31.54 24.79 8.05
N GLY A 48 32.73 25.37 7.92
CA GLY A 48 33.22 26.37 8.89
C GLY A 48 32.30 27.58 9.06
N GLU A 49 31.99 28.28 7.96
CA GLU A 49 31.02 29.37 7.97
C GLU A 49 29.68 28.92 7.35
N LEU A 50 28.61 29.02 8.14
CA LEU A 50 27.26 28.65 7.72
C LEU A 50 26.59 29.84 7.00
N THR A 51 26.20 29.62 5.75
CA THR A 51 25.41 30.59 4.98
C THR A 51 23.96 30.66 5.49
N ALA A 52 23.22 31.72 5.14
CA ALA A 52 21.78 31.82 5.44
C ALA A 52 20.97 30.66 4.82
N GLU A 53 21.41 30.14 3.67
CA GLU A 53 20.80 28.98 3.03
C GLU A 53 21.06 27.70 3.84
N ASP A 54 22.28 27.51 4.35
CA ASP A 54 22.62 26.37 5.21
C ASP A 54 21.80 26.39 6.52
N GLN A 55 21.59 27.57 7.11
CA GLN A 55 20.71 27.73 8.28
C GLN A 55 19.26 27.34 7.98
N THR A 56 18.76 27.70 6.80
CA THR A 56 17.41 27.31 6.34
C THR A 56 17.31 25.80 6.16
N ARG A 57 18.33 25.16 5.55
CA ARG A 57 18.39 23.71 5.37
C ARG A 57 18.43 22.97 6.71
N LEU A 58 19.18 23.47 7.69
CA LEU A 58 19.21 22.91 9.06
C LEU A 58 17.83 23.01 9.73
N ALA A 59 17.13 24.13 9.59
CA ALA A 59 15.78 24.31 10.13
C ALA A 59 14.77 23.32 9.52
N VAL A 60 14.91 22.98 8.24
CA VAL A 60 14.08 21.96 7.57
C VAL A 60 14.45 20.54 8.00
N LEU A 61 15.74 20.25 8.19
CA LEU A 61 16.21 18.93 8.61
C LEU A 61 15.79 18.58 10.04
N ALA A 62 15.76 19.55 10.96
CA ALA A 62 15.42 19.33 12.36
C ALA A 62 14.07 18.59 12.56
N PRO A 63 12.91 19.03 12.02
CA PRO A 63 11.66 18.31 12.16
C PRO A 63 11.62 16.98 11.39
N LEU A 64 12.44 16.81 10.34
CA LEU A 64 12.55 15.55 9.62
C LEU A 64 13.29 14.50 10.45
N ILE A 65 14.37 14.90 11.12
CA ILE A 65 15.13 14.05 12.05
C ILE A 65 14.24 13.65 13.24
N ASP A 66 13.51 14.59 13.85
CA ASP A 66 12.57 14.27 14.95
C ASP A 66 11.50 13.24 14.52
N LYS A 67 10.92 13.42 13.33
CA LYS A 67 9.96 12.46 12.77
C LYS A 67 10.61 11.09 12.48
N ALA A 68 11.83 11.07 11.96
CA ALA A 68 12.55 9.84 11.67
C ALA A 68 12.92 9.09 12.96
N GLN A 69 13.37 9.79 13.99
CA GLN A 69 13.64 9.25 15.33
C GLN A 69 12.39 8.61 15.92
N LYS A 70 11.26 9.34 15.95
CA LYS A 70 9.98 8.79 16.43
C LYS A 70 9.53 7.54 15.69
N ARG A 71 9.78 7.48 14.37
CA ARG A 71 9.51 6.28 13.56
C ARG A 71 10.44 5.13 13.91
N PHE A 72 11.73 5.41 14.10
CA PHE A 72 12.73 4.43 14.50
C PHE A 72 12.41 3.86 15.88
N ASP A 73 12.13 4.70 16.88
CA ASP A 73 11.80 4.27 18.24
C ASP A 73 10.54 3.39 18.27
N ARG A 74 9.48 3.81 17.56
CA ARG A 74 8.26 3.01 17.42
C ARG A 74 8.54 1.66 16.80
N GLU A 75 9.42 1.59 15.81
CA GLU A 75 9.77 0.34 15.15
C GLU A 75 10.69 -0.52 16.03
N GLY A 76 11.56 0.09 16.84
CA GLY A 76 12.31 -0.59 17.90
C GLY A 76 11.40 -1.25 18.92
N GLN A 77 10.38 -0.54 19.41
CA GLN A 77 9.37 -1.11 20.31
C GLN A 77 8.60 -2.27 19.66
N ARG A 78 8.25 -2.15 18.37
CA ARG A 78 7.60 -3.22 17.61
C ARG A 78 8.51 -4.42 17.29
N ALA A 79 9.82 -4.20 17.26
CA ALA A 79 10.79 -5.27 17.07
C ALA A 79 10.98 -6.10 18.36
N LEU A 80 10.67 -5.52 19.53
CA LEU A 80 10.64 -6.22 20.81
C LEU A 80 9.34 -7.00 21.04
N ASP A 81 8.28 -6.71 20.29
CA ASP A 81 6.99 -7.41 20.36
C ASP A 81 7.02 -8.74 19.57
N ASP A 82 6.95 -9.85 20.29
CA ASP A 82 6.95 -11.21 19.74
C ASP A 82 5.81 -11.47 18.75
N VAL A 83 4.64 -10.88 18.95
CA VAL A 83 3.51 -11.04 18.02
C VAL A 83 3.83 -10.37 16.69
N SER A 84 4.43 -9.19 16.75
CA SER A 84 4.84 -8.40 15.58
C SER A 84 6.04 -9.05 14.86
N ARG A 85 6.98 -9.66 15.60
CA ARG A 85 8.06 -10.49 15.03
C ARG A 85 7.52 -11.72 14.28
N LYS A 86 6.64 -12.51 14.93
CA LYS A 86 6.00 -13.69 14.33
C LYS A 86 5.18 -13.34 13.09
N ARG A 87 4.36 -12.28 13.13
CA ARG A 87 3.55 -11.82 11.99
C ARG A 87 4.39 -11.44 10.76
N ARG A 88 5.66 -11.09 10.95
CA ARG A 88 6.55 -10.69 9.86
C ARG A 88 7.47 -11.80 9.38
N ALA A 89 7.42 -12.99 10.00
CA ALA A 89 8.18 -14.17 9.61
C ALA A 89 9.69 -13.83 9.39
N ILE A 90 10.24 -12.91 10.20
CA ILE A 90 11.59 -12.40 10.01
C ILE A 90 12.61 -13.47 10.41
N ASP A 91 12.35 -14.14 11.53
CA ASP A 91 13.20 -15.21 12.03
C ASP A 91 13.13 -16.43 11.12
N GLU A 92 11.94 -16.79 10.63
CA GLU A 92 11.71 -17.83 9.60
C GLU A 92 12.48 -17.50 8.31
N TYR A 93 12.31 -16.29 7.75
CA TYR A 93 13.02 -15.86 6.54
C TYR A 93 14.56 -15.89 6.71
N ARG A 94 15.08 -15.52 7.89
CA ARG A 94 16.52 -15.54 8.20
C ARG A 94 17.05 -16.96 8.46
N ALA A 95 16.22 -17.86 8.97
CA ALA A 95 16.54 -19.28 9.17
C ALA A 95 16.42 -20.11 7.89
N GLY A 96 15.95 -19.52 6.78
CA GLY A 96 15.76 -20.19 5.49
C GLY A 96 14.42 -20.91 5.35
N GLU A 97 13.68 -21.10 6.44
CA GLU A 97 12.31 -21.64 6.43
C GLU A 97 11.30 -20.58 5.95
N GLY A 98 10.48 -20.91 4.96
CA GLY A 98 9.41 -20.03 4.50
C GLY A 98 9.74 -19.11 3.32
N ARG A 99 10.97 -19.16 2.77
CA ARG A 99 11.27 -18.54 1.45
C ARG A 99 10.41 -19.14 0.35
N GLU A 100 10.24 -20.45 0.34
CA GLU A 100 9.36 -21.15 -0.60
C GLU A 100 7.87 -20.88 -0.35
N VAL A 101 7.43 -20.89 0.91
CA VAL A 101 6.03 -20.59 1.27
C VAL A 101 5.66 -19.15 0.93
N TYR A 102 6.57 -18.19 1.14
CA TYR A 102 6.39 -16.79 0.74
C TYR A 102 6.28 -16.64 -0.78
N ASN A 103 7.17 -17.33 -1.52
CA ASN A 103 7.13 -17.35 -2.97
C ASN A 103 5.89 -18.06 -3.51
N ALA A 104 5.43 -19.14 -2.88
CA ALA A 104 4.23 -19.88 -3.24
C ALA A 104 2.97 -19.03 -3.04
N LYS A 105 2.85 -18.28 -1.92
CA LYS A 105 1.74 -17.34 -1.70
C LYS A 105 1.69 -16.23 -2.75
N ARG A 106 2.85 -15.76 -3.25
CA ARG A 106 2.92 -14.76 -4.33
C ARG A 106 2.68 -15.36 -5.73
N ARG A 107 3.03 -16.63 -5.91
CA ARG A 107 2.79 -17.41 -7.14
C ARG A 107 1.44 -18.13 -7.14
N GLY A 108 0.56 -17.82 -6.18
CA GLY A 108 -0.81 -18.30 -6.17
C GLY A 108 -1.52 -17.82 -7.42
N VAL A 109 -1.51 -18.64 -8.47
CA VAL A 109 -2.39 -18.51 -9.62
C VAL A 109 -3.80 -18.67 -9.03
N ARG A 110 -4.68 -17.72 -9.33
CA ARG A 110 -6.08 -17.84 -8.90
C ARG A 110 -6.64 -19.12 -9.54
N ASP A 111 -7.28 -19.97 -8.74
CA ASP A 111 -7.91 -21.20 -9.24
C ASP A 111 -8.95 -20.92 -10.33
N GLN A 112 -9.53 -19.71 -10.31
CA GLN A 112 -10.44 -19.23 -11.33
C GLN A 112 -9.90 -17.94 -11.96
N PRO A 113 -9.94 -17.82 -13.30
CA PRO A 113 -9.65 -16.56 -13.96
C PRO A 113 -10.64 -15.48 -13.49
N ASN A 114 -10.20 -14.22 -13.49
CA ASN A 114 -11.11 -13.10 -13.23
C ASN A 114 -12.27 -13.17 -14.24
N ALA A 115 -13.48 -12.83 -13.80
CA ALA A 115 -14.62 -12.68 -14.71
C ALA A 115 -14.23 -11.76 -15.88
N ASP A 116 -14.51 -12.20 -17.11
CA ASP A 116 -14.32 -11.35 -18.28
C ASP A 116 -15.30 -10.17 -18.22
N LEU A 117 -14.77 -8.96 -18.42
CA LEU A 117 -15.50 -7.70 -18.40
C LEU A 117 -15.35 -6.96 -19.73
N SER A 118 -14.85 -7.63 -20.77
CA SER A 118 -14.64 -7.07 -22.10
C SER A 118 -15.90 -6.40 -22.65
N GLU A 119 -17.07 -7.00 -22.40
CA GLU A 119 -18.39 -6.52 -22.85
C GLU A 119 -18.90 -5.26 -22.12
N LEU A 120 -18.33 -4.91 -20.97
CA LEU A 120 -18.77 -3.73 -20.21
C LEU A 120 -18.08 -2.46 -20.70
N THR A 121 -18.86 -1.40 -20.89
CA THR A 121 -18.34 -0.05 -21.15
C THR A 121 -17.55 0.47 -19.94
N PRO A 122 -16.66 1.47 -20.11
CA PRO A 122 -15.91 2.05 -18.99
C PRO A 122 -16.81 2.54 -17.84
N ASP A 123 -17.95 3.14 -18.16
CA ASP A 123 -18.90 3.63 -17.16
C ASP A 123 -19.60 2.49 -16.42
N GLN A 124 -19.97 1.42 -17.13
CA GLN A 124 -20.51 0.21 -16.51
C GLN A 124 -19.48 -0.48 -15.60
N LYS A 125 -18.20 -0.50 -16.00
CA LYS A 125 -17.10 -1.03 -15.17
C LYS A 125 -16.95 -0.23 -13.88
N LYS A 126 -16.95 1.11 -13.98
CA LYS A 126 -16.87 2.01 -12.82
C LYS A 126 -18.07 1.82 -11.89
N GLN A 127 -19.28 1.73 -12.45
CA GLN A 127 -20.49 1.51 -11.68
C GLN A 127 -20.46 0.16 -10.95
N ARG A 128 -20.01 -0.91 -11.63
CA ARG A 128 -19.82 -2.24 -11.04
C ARG A 128 -18.83 -2.21 -9.87
N GLU A 129 -17.72 -1.48 -10.00
CA GLU A 129 -16.75 -1.34 -8.91
C GLU A 129 -17.35 -0.62 -7.70
N LEU A 130 -18.11 0.47 -7.93
CA LEU A 130 -18.82 1.18 -6.88
C LEU A 130 -19.81 0.26 -6.15
N ASP A 131 -20.56 -0.54 -6.89
CA ASP A 131 -21.51 -1.50 -6.34
C ASP A 131 -20.83 -2.57 -5.50
N GLN A 132 -19.76 -3.18 -6.01
CA GLN A 132 -18.98 -4.19 -5.29
C GLN A 132 -18.40 -3.63 -3.98
N ASN A 133 -17.93 -2.39 -4.01
CA ASN A 133 -17.41 -1.72 -2.82
C ASN A 133 -18.51 -1.42 -1.81
N ALA A 134 -19.70 -0.99 -2.26
CA ALA A 134 -20.86 -0.77 -1.40
C ALA A 134 -21.32 -2.07 -0.73
N ASP A 135 -21.40 -3.16 -1.49
CA ASP A 135 -21.82 -4.48 -0.99
C ASP A 135 -20.82 -5.04 0.00
N ARG A 136 -19.52 -4.91 -0.28
CA ARG A 136 -18.47 -5.33 0.65
C ARG A 136 -18.55 -4.59 1.98
N LYS A 137 -18.79 -3.28 1.94
CA LYS A 137 -18.97 -2.46 3.15
C LYS A 137 -20.23 -2.86 3.91
N TRP A 138 -21.33 -3.13 3.21
CA TRP A 138 -22.58 -3.57 3.81
C TRP A 138 -22.44 -4.95 4.47
N MET A 139 -21.89 -5.95 3.76
CA MET A 139 -21.62 -7.28 4.32
C MET A 139 -20.72 -7.20 5.56
N LYS A 140 -19.67 -6.36 5.52
CA LYS A 140 -18.79 -6.14 6.68
C LYS A 140 -19.56 -5.62 7.89
N ARG A 141 -20.54 -4.73 7.68
CA ARG A 141 -21.39 -4.21 8.75
C ARG A 141 -22.31 -5.29 9.31
N CYS A 142 -23.01 -6.04 8.45
CA CYS A 142 -23.87 -7.14 8.89
C CYS A 142 -23.09 -8.20 9.69
N ARG A 143 -21.85 -8.51 9.29
CA ARG A 143 -20.97 -9.41 10.07
C ARG A 143 -20.61 -8.82 11.44
N ALA A 144 -20.34 -7.51 11.52
CA ALA A 144 -20.09 -6.83 12.78
C ALA A 144 -21.34 -6.83 13.69
N ASP A 145 -22.53 -6.81 13.11
CA ASP A 145 -23.82 -6.91 13.79
C ASP A 145 -24.21 -8.38 14.10
N ASN A 146 -23.29 -9.34 13.94
CA ASN A 146 -23.48 -10.78 14.17
C ASN A 146 -24.60 -11.43 13.34
N TRP A 147 -24.84 -10.95 12.12
CA TRP A 147 -25.79 -11.61 11.22
C TRP A 147 -25.23 -12.95 10.73
N PRO A 148 -26.05 -14.02 10.66
CA PRO A 148 -25.64 -15.28 10.05
C PRO A 148 -25.27 -15.11 8.57
N GLU A 149 -24.20 -15.75 8.09
CA GLU A 149 -23.73 -15.59 6.70
C GLU A 149 -24.82 -15.95 5.67
N ALA A 150 -25.63 -16.98 5.93
CA ALA A 150 -26.75 -17.35 5.07
C ALA A 150 -27.77 -16.20 4.91
N ARG A 151 -28.05 -15.45 5.99
CA ARG A 151 -28.92 -14.27 5.95
C ARG A 151 -28.28 -13.15 5.15
N ILE A 152 -26.99 -12.90 5.34
CA ILE A 152 -26.25 -11.86 4.60
C ILE A 152 -26.32 -12.13 3.10
N GLN A 153 -26.14 -13.38 2.67
CA GLN A 153 -26.21 -13.75 1.25
C GLN A 153 -27.63 -13.58 0.68
N ALA A 154 -28.67 -14.01 1.40
CA ALA A 154 -30.05 -13.84 0.97
C ALA A 154 -30.42 -12.36 0.78
N GLU A 155 -30.05 -11.52 1.75
CA GLU A 155 -30.31 -10.08 1.73
C GLU A 155 -29.49 -9.34 0.67
N LEU A 156 -28.26 -9.81 0.39
CA LEU A 156 -27.44 -9.28 -0.69
C LEU A 156 -28.14 -9.42 -2.05
N VAL A 157 -28.74 -10.58 -2.32
CA VAL A 157 -29.49 -10.84 -3.57
C VAL A 157 -30.66 -9.87 -3.70
N VAL A 158 -31.43 -9.66 -2.63
CA VAL A 158 -32.54 -8.70 -2.61
C VAL A 158 -32.03 -7.28 -2.90
N ARG A 159 -30.92 -6.90 -2.29
CA ARG A 159 -30.32 -5.57 -2.44
C ARG A 159 -29.77 -5.32 -3.85
N ILE A 160 -29.20 -6.34 -4.49
CA ILE A 160 -28.77 -6.28 -5.89
C ILE A 160 -29.99 -6.06 -6.80
N ARG A 161 -31.02 -6.91 -6.68
CA ARG A 161 -32.26 -6.80 -7.47
C ARG A 161 -32.93 -5.44 -7.30
N SER A 162 -32.98 -4.91 -6.07
CA SER A 162 -33.55 -3.59 -5.79
C SER A 162 -32.79 -2.46 -6.50
N ARG A 163 -31.45 -2.53 -6.55
CA ARG A 163 -30.65 -1.55 -7.31
C ARG A 163 -30.87 -1.66 -8.80
N GLU A 164 -30.92 -2.88 -9.34
CA GLU A 164 -31.17 -3.11 -10.76
C GLU A 164 -32.55 -2.59 -11.18
N ALA A 165 -33.59 -2.87 -10.38
CA ALA A 165 -34.93 -2.35 -10.61
C ALA A 165 -34.99 -0.82 -10.58
N LYS A 166 -34.30 -0.18 -9.61
CA LYS A 166 -34.21 1.29 -9.54
C LYS A 166 -33.51 1.88 -10.76
N ARG A 167 -32.47 1.23 -11.29
CA ARG A 167 -31.81 1.69 -12.51
C ARG A 167 -32.70 1.54 -13.72
N ALA A 168 -33.38 0.41 -13.88
CA ALA A 168 -34.32 0.22 -14.97
C ALA A 168 -35.42 1.29 -14.97
N ALA A 169 -35.94 1.63 -13.79
CA ALA A 169 -36.90 2.73 -13.65
C ALA A 169 -36.29 4.10 -13.99
N GLN A 170 -35.05 4.37 -13.56
CA GLN A 170 -34.36 5.63 -13.87
C GLN A 170 -34.12 5.79 -15.37
N VAL A 171 -33.75 4.72 -16.07
CA VAL A 171 -33.58 4.74 -17.54
C VAL A 171 -34.88 5.17 -18.22
N GLN A 172 -36.03 4.66 -17.78
CA GLN A 172 -37.33 5.08 -18.33
C GLN A 172 -37.65 6.55 -18.06
N VAL A 173 -37.27 7.08 -16.89
CA VAL A 173 -37.43 8.50 -16.56
C VAL A 173 -36.52 9.37 -17.41
N ASP A 174 -35.26 8.98 -17.57
CA ASP A 174 -34.27 9.71 -18.36
C ASP A 174 -34.65 9.73 -19.85
N GLU A 175 -35.16 8.61 -20.37
CA GLU A 175 -35.70 8.51 -21.73
C GLU A 175 -36.92 9.44 -21.92
N ALA A 176 -37.88 9.42 -21.00
CA ALA A 176 -39.04 10.30 -21.05
C ALA A 176 -38.65 11.80 -20.94
N GLU A 177 -37.66 12.13 -20.10
CA GLU A 177 -37.14 13.49 -19.99
C GLU A 177 -36.39 13.93 -21.26
N ALA A 178 -35.62 13.03 -21.87
CA ALA A 178 -34.95 13.28 -23.13
C ALA A 178 -35.95 13.52 -24.27
N GLU A 179 -37.02 12.73 -24.35
CA GLU A 179 -38.12 12.94 -25.31
C GLU A 179 -38.81 14.29 -25.09
N MET A 180 -39.09 14.66 -23.84
CA MET A 180 -39.65 15.97 -23.52
C MET A 180 -38.71 17.11 -23.94
N ARG A 181 -37.41 17.02 -23.65
CA ARG A 181 -36.42 18.04 -24.06
C ARG A 181 -36.21 18.10 -25.57
N ALA A 182 -36.44 17.01 -26.29
CA ALA A 182 -36.38 16.97 -27.75
C ALA A 182 -37.60 17.65 -28.40
N ASN A 183 -38.67 17.92 -27.65
CA ASN A 183 -39.83 18.65 -28.15
C ASN A 183 -39.48 20.14 -28.34
N PRO A 184 -39.60 20.71 -29.55
CA PRO A 184 -39.28 22.12 -29.82
C PRO A 184 -40.10 23.12 -29.01
N LEU A 185 -41.25 22.70 -28.45
CA LEU A 185 -42.13 23.53 -27.60
C LEU A 185 -41.79 23.47 -26.11
N TYR A 186 -40.84 22.61 -25.72
CA TYR A 186 -40.45 22.42 -24.32
C TYR A 186 -39.67 23.64 -23.81
N GLY A 187 -40.25 24.33 -22.80
CA GLY A 187 -39.65 25.53 -22.21
C GLY A 187 -40.04 26.87 -22.86
N LEU A 188 -40.94 26.89 -23.85
CA LEU A 188 -41.43 28.12 -24.52
C LEU A 188 -42.54 28.86 -23.76
N PHE A 189 -42.99 28.34 -22.63
CA PHE A 189 -43.93 28.98 -21.71
C PHE A 189 -43.27 29.19 -20.34
N GLY A 190 -42.24 30.04 -20.29
CA GLY A 190 -41.54 30.46 -19.09
C GLY A 190 -41.35 31.97 -19.08
#